data_AF-A0A973L8Z5-F1
#
_entry.id   AF-A0A973L8Z5-F1
#
_cell.length_a   1.000
_cell.length_b   1.000
_cell.length_c   1.000
_cell.angle_alpha   90.00
_cell.angle_beta   90.00
_cell.angle_gamma   90.00
#
_symmetry.space_group_name_H-M   'P 1'
#
loop_
_entity.id
_entity.type
_entity.pdbx_description
1 polymer ?
#
loop_
_entity_poly.entity_id
_entity_poly.type
_entity_poly.pdbx_seq_one_letter_code
_entity_poly.pdbx_strand_id
1 'polypeptide(L)'
;MVASSSSYSLLHADLPVCIGYQAVGRSASTRHCVLPARAESVSAARRFVRDVAEDWRGEPARFATLLENLGIVVSELVTNALLHAYDVVRPERQGADAADLISLCLVHEPCDLRDGEAGVERVLFAVADPSAVSPVAPSPARAADGLWGLDESGRGMYLVEALADDWGWRRFRAPGAAEPSGKVVWALFELAC
;
A
#
# COMPACT_ATOMS: atom_id res chain seq x y z
N MET A 1 18.15 20.12 1.89
CA MET A 1 17.28 21.21 2.39
C MET A 1 16.41 20.57 3.45
N VAL A 2 16.64 20.91 4.73
CA VAL A 2 16.05 20.23 5.89
C VAL A 2 14.62 20.75 6.08
N ALA A 3 13.61 19.92 5.79
CA ALA A 3 12.21 20.26 6.04
C ALA A 3 11.92 20.29 7.56
N SER A 4 11.14 21.28 7.95
CA SER A 4 10.83 21.66 9.34
C SER A 4 10.12 20.55 10.14
N SER A 5 10.37 20.53 11.45
CA SER A 5 10.03 19.48 12.43
C SER A 5 8.52 19.19 12.59
N SER A 6 7.61 20.05 12.12
CA SER A 6 6.16 19.78 12.19
C SER A 6 5.61 18.94 11.03
N SER A 7 6.35 18.83 9.92
CA SER A 7 5.96 18.00 8.77
C SER A 7 6.32 16.51 8.96
N TYR A 8 7.07 16.20 10.03
CA TYR A 8 7.62 14.88 10.32
C TYR A 8 6.60 13.84 10.83
N SER A 9 5.40 14.26 11.27
CA SER A 9 4.50 13.38 12.02
C SER A 9 3.62 12.44 11.18
N LEU A 10 3.49 12.65 9.87
CA LEU A 10 2.75 11.75 8.96
C LEU A 10 3.68 10.75 8.25
N LEU A 11 4.99 11.02 8.25
CA LEU A 11 6.00 10.33 7.45
C LEU A 11 6.60 9.09 8.13
N HIS A 12 6.41 8.95 9.44
CA HIS A 12 6.84 7.81 10.26
C HIS A 12 5.72 7.31 11.16
N ALA A 13 4.48 7.32 10.67
CA ALA A 13 3.55 6.31 11.17
C ALA A 13 4.26 4.97 10.93
N ASP A 14 4.57 4.22 12.00
CA ASP A 14 5.02 2.83 11.87
C ASP A 14 3.88 2.10 11.15
N LEU A 15 3.91 2.08 9.82
CA LEU A 15 2.86 1.51 9.00
C LEU A 15 2.53 0.07 9.44
N PRO A 16 3.52 -0.77 9.82
CA PRO A 16 3.24 -2.07 10.45
C PRO A 16 2.35 -1.97 11.70
N VAL A 17 2.62 -1.00 12.58
CA VAL A 17 1.82 -0.72 13.79
C VAL A 17 0.44 -0.17 13.43
N CYS A 18 0.34 0.71 12.44
CA CYS A 18 -0.94 1.28 12.00
C CYS A 18 -1.84 0.26 11.30
N ILE A 19 -1.27 -0.76 10.69
CA ILE A 19 -1.99 -1.88 10.06
C ILE A 19 -2.37 -2.93 11.10
N GLY A 20 -1.73 -2.92 12.27
CA GLY A 20 -1.82 -3.99 13.27
C GLY A 20 -1.13 -5.27 12.81
N TYR A 21 -0.24 -5.18 11.82
CA TYR A 21 0.51 -6.34 11.33
C TYR A 21 1.61 -6.66 12.33
N GLN A 22 1.52 -7.85 12.92
CA GLN A 22 2.58 -8.42 13.76
C GLN A 22 3.15 -9.62 13.02
N ALA A 23 4.41 -9.50 12.59
CA ALA A 23 5.12 -10.65 12.03
C ALA A 23 5.11 -11.79 13.07
N VAL A 24 4.77 -13.00 12.62
CA VAL A 24 4.63 -14.18 13.47
C VAL A 24 6.02 -14.80 13.76
N GLY A 25 7.01 -14.51 12.90
CA GLY A 25 8.42 -14.89 13.03
C GLY A 25 9.38 -13.81 13.56
N ARG A 26 10.65 -14.18 13.82
CA ARG A 26 11.67 -13.31 14.43
C ARG A 26 12.43 -12.38 13.46
N SER A 27 12.40 -12.64 12.15
CA SER A 27 13.10 -11.82 11.16
C SER A 27 12.11 -11.32 10.13
N ALA A 28 11.50 -10.14 10.34
CA ALA A 28 10.83 -9.41 9.28
C ALA A 28 11.75 -8.28 8.79
N SER A 29 11.80 -8.05 7.48
CA SER A 29 12.49 -6.90 6.91
C SER A 29 11.47 -5.89 6.40
N THR A 30 11.69 -4.62 6.71
CA THR A 30 10.79 -3.54 6.31
C THR A 30 11.55 -2.54 5.44
N ARG A 31 10.91 -2.05 4.39
CA ARG A 31 11.38 -0.97 3.53
C ARG A 31 10.30 0.08 3.39
N HIS A 32 10.70 1.35 3.47
CA HIS A 32 9.79 2.48 3.36
C HIS A 32 10.19 3.39 2.20
N CYS A 33 9.19 3.98 1.55
CA CYS A 33 9.39 5.03 0.56
C CYS A 33 8.33 6.11 0.75
N VAL A 34 8.72 7.36 0.59
CA VAL A 34 7.78 8.50 0.60
C VAL A 34 7.83 9.12 -0.78
N LEU A 35 6.66 9.31 -1.37
CA LEU A 35 6.52 9.89 -2.70
C LEU A 35 5.57 11.09 -2.65
N PRO A 36 5.81 12.13 -3.47
CA PRO A 36 4.83 13.19 -3.65
C PRO A 36 3.59 12.66 -4.36
N ALA A 37 2.44 13.26 -4.10
CA ALA A 37 1.18 12.86 -4.70
C ALA A 37 1.00 13.39 -6.13
N ARG A 38 1.74 12.81 -7.07
CA ARG A 38 1.69 13.13 -8.50
C ARG A 38 1.66 11.85 -9.33
N ALA A 39 1.13 11.93 -10.55
CA ALA A 39 0.94 10.76 -11.41
C ALA A 39 2.22 9.95 -11.65
N GLU A 40 3.39 10.59 -11.72
CA GLU A 40 4.66 9.87 -11.94
C GLU A 40 5.11 9.07 -10.72
N SER A 41 4.51 9.31 -9.54
CA SER A 41 4.75 8.52 -8.34
C SER A 41 4.19 7.10 -8.44
N VAL A 42 3.22 6.83 -9.33
CA VAL A 42 2.78 5.46 -9.61
C VAL A 42 3.93 4.64 -10.20
N SER A 43 4.63 5.21 -11.20
CA SER A 43 5.80 4.57 -11.81
C SER A 43 6.98 4.46 -10.85
N ALA A 44 7.17 5.45 -9.97
CA ALA A 44 8.20 5.40 -8.93
C ALA A 44 7.90 4.32 -7.87
N ALA A 45 6.65 4.15 -7.48
CA ALA A 45 6.20 3.13 -6.54
C ALA A 45 6.43 1.72 -7.08
N ARG A 46 6.05 1.45 -8.35
CA ARG A 46 6.34 0.17 -9.00
C ARG A 46 7.83 -0.14 -9.03
N ARG A 47 8.67 0.86 -9.34
CA ARG A 47 10.13 0.71 -9.31
C ARG A 47 10.60 0.35 -7.92
N PHE A 48 10.18 1.10 -6.90
CA PHE A 48 10.53 0.83 -5.51
C PHE A 48 10.19 -0.62 -5.11
N VAL A 49 8.97 -1.08 -5.38
CA VAL A 49 8.55 -2.44 -4.99
C VAL A 49 9.33 -3.52 -5.73
N ARG A 50 9.57 -3.36 -7.03
CA ARG A 50 10.42 -4.28 -7.78
C ARG A 50 11.84 -4.31 -7.21
N ASP A 51 12.46 -3.15 -7.04
CA ASP A 51 13.86 -3.07 -6.60
C ASP A 51 14.03 -3.67 -5.18
N VAL A 52 13.04 -3.50 -4.29
CA VAL A 52 13.03 -4.13 -2.97
C VAL A 52 12.80 -5.64 -3.04
N ALA A 53 11.81 -6.11 -3.81
CA ALA A 53 11.55 -7.54 -3.94
C ALA A 53 12.69 -8.29 -4.64
N GLU A 54 13.45 -7.60 -5.51
CA GLU A 54 14.68 -8.14 -6.11
C GLU A 54 15.84 -8.29 -5.12
N ASP A 55 15.85 -7.54 -4.01
CA ASP A 55 16.84 -7.61 -2.93
C ASP A 55 16.59 -8.82 -2.00
N TRP A 56 15.35 -9.29 -1.89
CA TRP A 56 14.92 -10.32 -0.94
C TRP A 56 15.17 -11.80 -1.36
N ARG A 57 15.97 -12.06 -2.39
CA ARG A 57 15.95 -13.32 -3.16
C ARG A 57 16.34 -14.62 -2.42
N GLY A 58 15.50 -15.65 -2.61
CA GLY A 58 15.78 -17.09 -2.43
C GLY A 58 15.62 -17.93 -3.72
N GLU A 59 14.59 -17.69 -4.55
CA GLU A 59 14.42 -18.33 -5.87
C GLU A 59 13.69 -17.40 -6.88
N PRO A 60 14.32 -16.97 -7.99
CA PRO A 60 13.75 -15.99 -8.93
C PRO A 60 12.41 -16.36 -9.57
N ALA A 61 12.15 -17.66 -9.78
CA ALA A 61 10.95 -18.14 -10.46
C ALA A 61 9.70 -18.06 -9.56
N ARG A 62 9.83 -18.33 -8.25
CA ARG A 62 8.72 -18.24 -7.29
C ARG A 62 8.23 -16.80 -7.11
N PHE A 63 9.17 -15.85 -7.16
CA PHE A 63 8.89 -14.43 -7.00
C PHE A 63 8.39 -13.73 -8.28
N ALA A 64 8.45 -14.37 -9.44
CA ALA A 64 8.05 -13.76 -10.71
C ALA A 64 6.55 -13.40 -10.72
N THR A 65 5.68 -14.36 -10.37
CA THR A 65 4.23 -14.12 -10.27
C THR A 65 3.90 -13.08 -9.21
N LEU A 66 4.60 -13.11 -8.07
CA LEU A 66 4.43 -12.11 -7.02
C LEU A 66 4.77 -10.70 -7.53
N LEU A 67 5.86 -10.53 -8.27
CA LEU A 67 6.27 -9.24 -8.82
C LEU A 67 5.24 -8.68 -9.81
N GLU A 68 4.62 -9.54 -10.64
CA GLU A 68 3.54 -9.15 -11.54
C GLU A 68 2.31 -8.68 -10.75
N ASN A 69 1.87 -9.47 -9.77
CA ASN A 69 0.72 -9.15 -8.92
C ASN A 69 0.96 -7.86 -8.11
N LEU A 70 2.13 -7.74 -7.47
CA LEU A 70 2.53 -6.54 -6.74
C LEU A 70 2.57 -5.31 -7.66
N GLY A 71 3.06 -5.45 -8.90
CA GLY A 71 3.09 -4.34 -9.86
C GLY A 71 1.70 -3.77 -10.15
N ILE A 72 0.69 -4.64 -10.27
CA ILE A 72 -0.71 -4.25 -10.44
C ILE A 72 -1.25 -3.62 -9.16
N VAL A 73 -1.17 -4.33 -8.03
CA VAL A 73 -1.71 -3.87 -6.74
C VAL A 73 -1.12 -2.53 -6.31
N VAL A 74 0.20 -2.33 -6.47
CA VAL A 74 0.86 -1.05 -6.18
C VAL A 74 0.33 0.07 -7.05
N SER A 75 0.10 -0.20 -8.33
CA SER A 75 -0.44 0.81 -9.24
C SER A 75 -1.85 1.23 -8.85
N GLU A 76 -2.70 0.26 -8.51
CA GLU A 76 -4.08 0.52 -8.09
C GLU A 76 -4.14 1.25 -6.75
N LEU A 77 -3.41 0.80 -5.74
CA LEU A 77 -3.41 1.43 -4.42
C LEU A 77 -2.85 2.84 -4.45
N VAL A 78 -1.76 3.07 -5.19
CA VAL A 78 -1.19 4.41 -5.33
C VAL A 78 -2.12 5.31 -6.15
N THR A 79 -2.72 4.81 -7.22
CA THR A 79 -3.68 5.60 -8.01
C THR A 79 -4.90 5.99 -7.17
N ASN A 80 -5.42 5.06 -6.37
CA ASN A 80 -6.50 5.33 -5.42
C ASN A 80 -6.11 6.39 -4.38
N ALA A 81 -4.89 6.31 -3.85
CA ALA A 81 -4.37 7.33 -2.94
C ALA A 81 -4.29 8.70 -3.64
N LEU A 82 -3.81 8.77 -4.87
CA LEU A 82 -3.71 10.03 -5.63
C LEU A 82 -5.08 10.66 -5.91
N LEU A 83 -6.06 9.86 -6.35
CA LEU A 83 -7.40 10.35 -6.69
C LEU A 83 -8.20 10.73 -5.44
N HIS A 84 -8.21 9.89 -4.42
CA HIS A 84 -9.10 10.07 -3.27
C HIS A 84 -8.48 10.86 -2.11
N ALA A 85 -7.15 11.02 -2.09
CA ALA A 85 -6.52 11.80 -1.03
C ALA A 85 -6.61 13.31 -1.21
N TYR A 86 -6.71 13.77 -2.47
CA TYR A 86 -6.54 15.18 -2.79
C TYR A 86 -7.83 15.85 -3.30
N ASP A 87 -8.72 15.12 -3.99
CA ASP A 87 -9.98 15.71 -4.49
C ASP A 87 -10.99 16.05 -3.37
N VAL A 88 -10.97 15.32 -2.25
CA VAL A 88 -11.97 15.50 -1.18
C VAL A 88 -11.56 16.55 -0.15
N VAL A 89 -10.26 16.83 0.01
CA VAL A 89 -9.75 17.61 1.15
C VAL A 89 -9.60 19.11 0.85
N ARG A 90 -9.37 19.54 -0.42
CA ARG A 90 -9.21 20.98 -0.77
C ARG A 90 -9.45 21.29 -2.27
N PRO A 91 -10.68 21.60 -2.72
CA PRO A 91 -10.94 21.93 -4.14
C PRO A 91 -10.27 23.24 -4.64
N GLU A 92 -9.68 24.07 -3.77
CA GLU A 92 -9.16 25.41 -4.11
C GLU A 92 -7.62 25.56 -4.14
N ARG A 93 -6.83 24.48 -3.96
CA ARG A 93 -5.36 24.62 -3.86
C ARG A 93 -4.63 24.46 -5.20
N GLN A 94 -4.09 25.57 -5.71
CA GLN A 94 -3.08 25.59 -6.76
C GLN A 94 -1.67 25.58 -6.12
N GLY A 95 -1.04 24.41 -6.01
CA GLY A 95 0.38 24.30 -5.64
C GLY A 95 0.72 23.07 -4.81
N ALA A 96 1.72 22.31 -5.24
CA ALA A 96 2.26 21.16 -4.52
C ALA A 96 3.08 21.63 -3.29
N ASP A 97 2.47 21.60 -2.12
CA ASP A 97 3.15 21.84 -0.85
C ASP A 97 3.62 20.52 -0.23
N ALA A 98 4.54 20.55 0.73
CA ALA A 98 5.12 19.38 1.41
C ALA A 98 4.10 18.50 2.18
N ALA A 99 2.82 18.86 2.15
CA ALA A 99 1.71 18.16 2.78
C ALA A 99 1.09 17.04 1.91
N ASP A 100 1.44 16.99 0.62
CA ASP A 100 0.84 16.06 -0.35
C ASP A 100 1.76 14.87 -0.61
N LEU A 101 2.05 14.12 0.46
CA LEU A 101 2.94 12.96 0.42
C LEU A 101 2.14 11.67 0.65
N ILE A 102 2.50 10.62 -0.09
CA ILE A 102 2.06 9.25 0.15
C ILE A 102 3.24 8.45 0.71
N SER A 103 2.95 7.59 1.69
CA SER A 103 3.94 6.73 2.33
C SER A 103 3.70 5.28 1.93
N LEU A 104 4.75 4.61 1.50
CA LEU A 104 4.74 3.22 1.06
C LEU A 104 5.57 2.40 2.04
N CYS A 105 5.09 1.20 2.36
CA CYS A 105 5.78 0.23 3.19
C CYS A 105 5.70 -1.15 2.53
N LEU A 106 6.85 -1.82 2.42
CA LEU A 106 6.93 -3.21 2.03
C LEU A 106 7.54 -3.98 3.21
N VAL A 107 6.83 -4.99 3.69
CA VAL A 107 7.29 -5.90 4.76
C VAL A 107 7.47 -7.28 4.15
N HIS A 108 8.59 -7.90 4.45
CA HIS A 108 8.88 -9.27 4.06
C HIS A 108 9.18 -10.11 5.28
N GLU A 109 8.38 -11.13 5.47
CA GLU A 109 8.54 -12.16 6.48
C GLU A 109 8.94 -13.46 5.76
N PRO A 110 10.24 -13.75 5.64
CA PRO A 110 10.71 -15.01 5.08
C PRO A 110 10.21 -16.18 5.93
N CYS A 111 9.98 -17.31 5.27
CA CYS A 111 9.66 -18.54 5.97
C CYS A 111 10.85 -19.04 6.80
N ASP A 112 10.63 -19.34 8.08
CA ASP A 112 11.60 -20.05 8.92
C ASP A 112 11.48 -21.55 8.62
N LEU A 113 12.17 -22.03 7.59
CA LEU A 113 12.23 -23.46 7.26
C LEU A 113 12.95 -24.22 8.38
N ARG A 114 12.17 -24.70 9.35
CA ARG A 114 12.66 -25.65 10.36
C ARG A 114 12.23 -27.05 9.95
N ASP A 115 13.21 -27.94 9.83
CA ASP A 115 13.05 -29.39 9.78
C ASP A 115 11.96 -29.93 8.81
N GLY A 116 11.96 -29.47 7.55
CA GLY A 116 11.19 -30.11 6.48
C GLY A 116 9.67 -29.93 6.53
N GLU A 117 9.17 -29.06 7.39
CA GLU A 117 7.77 -28.63 7.42
C GLU A 117 7.48 -27.62 6.29
N ALA A 118 6.29 -27.70 5.71
CA ALA A 118 5.80 -26.70 4.76
C ALA A 118 5.59 -25.38 5.50
N GLY A 119 6.18 -24.29 4.99
CA GLY A 119 6.05 -22.98 5.59
C GLY A 119 5.57 -21.91 4.61
N VAL A 120 5.24 -20.75 5.16
CA VAL A 120 4.66 -19.64 4.41
C VAL A 120 5.53 -18.41 4.58
N GLU A 121 6.00 -17.88 3.47
CA GLU A 121 6.65 -16.58 3.34
C GLU A 121 5.58 -15.52 3.06
N ARG A 122 5.65 -14.38 3.75
CA ARG A 122 4.66 -13.31 3.61
C ARG A 122 5.28 -12.04 3.09
N VAL A 123 4.60 -11.40 2.15
CA VAL A 123 4.93 -10.06 1.67
C VAL A 123 3.71 -9.17 1.83
N LEU A 124 3.87 -8.08 2.59
CA LEU A 124 2.83 -7.08 2.77
C LEU A 124 3.25 -5.77 2.10
N PHE A 125 2.36 -5.21 1.29
CA PHE A 125 2.49 -3.86 0.76
C PHE A 125 1.43 -2.95 1.34
N ALA A 126 1.82 -1.75 1.76
CA ALA A 126 0.90 -0.76 2.27
C ALA A 126 1.17 0.63 1.72
N VAL A 127 0.07 1.35 1.48
CA VAL A 127 0.07 2.76 1.06
C VAL A 127 -0.73 3.55 2.09
N ALA A 128 -0.13 4.61 2.61
CA ALA A 128 -0.80 5.59 3.44
C ALA A 128 -0.86 6.94 2.75
N ASP A 129 -2.00 7.60 2.92
CA ASP A 129 -2.30 8.90 2.35
C ASP A 129 -3.04 9.77 3.39
N PRO A 130 -3.01 11.12 3.23
CA PRO A 130 -3.55 12.03 4.23
C PRO A 130 -5.10 12.08 4.27
N SER A 131 -5.81 11.28 3.47
CA SER A 131 -7.28 11.28 3.46
C SER A 131 -7.89 10.23 4.36
N ALA A 132 -9.01 10.61 4.98
CA ALA A 132 -9.83 9.71 5.76
C ALA A 132 -10.95 9.02 4.93
N VAL A 133 -10.99 9.24 3.62
CA VAL A 133 -12.02 8.67 2.73
C VAL A 133 -11.77 7.17 2.55
N SER A 134 -12.76 6.34 2.88
CA SER A 134 -12.67 4.89 2.68
C SER A 134 -12.33 4.56 1.22
N PRO A 135 -11.50 3.53 0.95
CA PRO A 135 -11.50 2.92 -0.37
C PRO A 135 -12.92 2.50 -0.74
N VAL A 136 -13.29 2.67 -2.02
CA VAL A 136 -14.57 2.17 -2.53
C VAL A 136 -14.49 0.65 -2.53
N ALA A 137 -15.31 0.00 -1.72
CA ALA A 137 -15.32 -1.44 -1.63
C ALA A 137 -15.71 -2.08 -2.98
N PRO A 138 -15.16 -3.26 -3.31
CA PRO A 138 -15.70 -4.09 -4.39
C PRO A 138 -17.20 -4.34 -4.14
N SER A 139 -18.06 -4.07 -5.13
CA SER A 139 -19.53 -4.24 -5.02
C SER A 139 -20.07 -5.17 -6.10
N PRO A 140 -20.39 -6.44 -5.81
CA PRO A 140 -20.77 -7.45 -6.80
C PRO A 140 -21.89 -7.02 -7.76
N ALA A 141 -22.78 -6.14 -7.31
CA ALA A 141 -23.78 -5.50 -8.16
C ALA A 141 -23.13 -4.71 -9.32
N ARG A 142 -22.16 -3.84 -9.02
CA ARG A 142 -21.41 -3.08 -10.04
C ARG A 142 -20.61 -3.96 -11.01
N ALA A 143 -20.22 -5.17 -10.59
CA ALA A 143 -19.57 -6.14 -11.48
C ALA A 143 -20.56 -6.82 -12.45
N ALA A 144 -21.81 -6.99 -12.03
CA ALA A 144 -22.85 -7.68 -12.78
C ALA A 144 -23.57 -6.81 -13.81
N ASP A 145 -23.50 -5.48 -13.70
CA ASP A 145 -24.32 -4.54 -14.48
C ASP A 145 -23.89 -4.39 -15.96
N GLY A 146 -22.83 -5.07 -16.42
CA GLY A 146 -22.32 -5.00 -17.80
C GLY A 146 -21.74 -3.63 -18.21
N LEU A 147 -21.98 -2.59 -17.39
CA LEU A 147 -21.37 -1.26 -17.44
C LEU A 147 -19.94 -1.24 -16.86
N TRP A 148 -19.32 -2.43 -16.70
CA TRP A 148 -17.97 -2.63 -16.21
C TRP A 148 -16.96 -1.67 -16.82
N GLY A 149 -17.22 -1.13 -18.02
CA GLY A 149 -16.44 -0.15 -18.79
C GLY A 149 -16.56 1.34 -18.42
N LEU A 150 -17.61 1.81 -17.73
CA LEU A 150 -17.98 3.24 -17.70
C LEU A 150 -17.74 3.98 -16.36
N ASP A 151 -17.58 3.25 -15.24
CA ASP A 151 -17.14 3.83 -13.96
C ASP A 151 -15.79 3.17 -13.57
N GLU A 152 -14.71 3.94 -13.65
CA GLU A 152 -13.38 3.48 -13.22
C GLU A 152 -13.27 3.41 -11.68
N SER A 153 -14.20 4.05 -10.97
CA SER A 153 -14.25 4.09 -9.50
C SER A 153 -14.66 2.73 -8.93
N GLY A 154 -13.67 1.96 -8.48
CA GLY A 154 -13.86 0.69 -7.77
C GLY A 154 -13.22 -0.52 -8.44
N ARG A 155 -12.78 -0.43 -9.71
CA ARG A 155 -12.04 -1.53 -10.36
C ARG A 155 -10.72 -1.85 -9.68
N GLY A 156 -10.02 -0.83 -9.20
CA GLY A 156 -8.73 -1.04 -8.53
C GLY A 156 -8.84 -1.93 -7.31
N MET A 157 -9.92 -1.79 -6.51
CA MET A 157 -10.10 -2.64 -5.34
C MET A 157 -10.54 -4.06 -5.69
N TYR A 158 -11.20 -4.28 -6.82
CA TYR A 158 -11.42 -5.63 -7.35
C TYR A 158 -10.12 -6.33 -7.73
N LEU A 159 -9.18 -5.60 -8.35
CA LEU A 159 -7.88 -6.16 -8.70
C LEU A 159 -7.08 -6.53 -7.44
N VAL A 160 -7.14 -5.71 -6.41
CA VAL A 160 -6.50 -6.04 -5.12
C VAL A 160 -7.16 -7.25 -4.46
N GLU A 161 -8.49 -7.30 -4.39
CA GLU A 161 -9.24 -8.46 -3.87
C GLU A 161 -8.92 -9.75 -4.63
N ALA A 162 -8.74 -9.68 -5.95
CA ALA A 162 -8.50 -10.86 -6.78
C ALA A 162 -7.04 -11.35 -6.76
N LEU A 163 -6.08 -10.47 -6.45
CA LEU A 163 -4.65 -10.77 -6.55
C LEU A 163 -3.97 -10.98 -5.19
N ALA A 164 -4.49 -10.38 -4.13
CA ALA A 164 -3.95 -10.51 -2.78
C ALA A 164 -4.63 -11.68 -2.04
N ASP A 165 -3.89 -12.35 -1.16
CA ASP A 165 -4.44 -13.40 -0.29
C ASP A 165 -5.28 -12.80 0.84
N ASP A 166 -4.91 -11.60 1.30
CA ASP A 166 -5.69 -10.77 2.22
C ASP A 166 -5.43 -9.29 1.95
N TRP A 167 -6.37 -8.42 2.26
CA TRP A 167 -6.19 -6.98 2.14
C TRP A 167 -7.12 -6.23 3.09
N GLY A 168 -6.80 -4.97 3.33
CA GLY A 168 -7.70 -4.15 4.13
C GLY A 168 -7.27 -2.69 4.19
N TRP A 169 -7.97 -1.93 5.01
CA TRP A 169 -7.64 -0.54 5.25
C TRP A 169 -7.99 -0.12 6.68
N ARG A 170 -7.27 0.87 7.19
CA ARG A 170 -7.52 1.47 8.50
C ARG A 170 -7.30 2.97 8.44
N ARG A 171 -8.15 3.72 9.13
CA ARG A 171 -7.85 5.14 9.40
C ARG A 171 -6.80 5.22 10.51
N PHE A 172 -5.91 6.19 10.40
CA PHE A 172 -5.00 6.52 11.49
C PHE A 172 -5.17 7.99 11.89
N ARG A 173 -4.71 8.28 13.09
CA ARG A 173 -4.76 9.61 13.69
C ARG A 173 -3.34 9.98 14.08
N ALA A 174 -2.83 11.06 13.51
CA ALA A 174 -1.56 11.63 13.94
C ALA A 174 -1.64 12.04 15.42
N PRO A 175 -0.55 11.89 16.19
CA PRO A 175 -0.50 12.32 17.58
C PRO A 175 -1.02 13.76 17.76
N GLY A 176 -1.97 13.96 18.67
CA GLY A 176 -2.55 15.28 18.96
C GLY A 176 -3.68 15.73 18.01
N ALA A 177 -4.04 14.97 16.98
CA ALA A 177 -5.18 15.30 16.12
C ALA A 177 -6.53 14.92 16.78
N ALA A 178 -7.53 15.81 16.67
CA ALA A 178 -8.88 15.55 17.18
C ALA A 178 -9.67 14.57 16.29
N GLU A 179 -9.37 14.55 14.99
CA GLU A 179 -9.99 13.70 13.97
C GLU A 179 -8.93 12.82 13.26
N PRO A 180 -9.34 11.72 12.60
CA PRO A 180 -8.42 10.92 11.79
C PRO A 180 -7.73 11.79 10.72
N SER A 181 -6.41 11.62 10.58
CA SER A 181 -5.56 12.47 9.73
C SER A 181 -5.07 11.75 8.47
N GLY A 182 -5.60 10.56 8.19
CA GLY A 182 -5.22 9.75 7.04
C GLY A 182 -5.74 8.33 7.13
N LYS A 183 -5.38 7.54 6.12
CA LYS A 183 -5.67 6.12 6.04
C LYS A 183 -4.47 5.35 5.53
N VAL A 184 -4.43 4.07 5.85
CA VAL A 184 -3.55 3.08 5.24
C VAL A 184 -4.41 2.03 4.56
N VAL A 185 -4.05 1.66 3.34
CA VAL A 185 -4.57 0.51 2.61
C VAL A 185 -3.42 -0.47 2.40
N TRP A 186 -3.66 -1.75 2.63
CA TRP A 186 -2.63 -2.78 2.58
C TRP A 186 -3.12 -4.02 1.84
N ALA A 187 -2.18 -4.78 1.30
CA ALA A 187 -2.39 -6.06 0.64
C ALA A 187 -1.30 -7.04 1.09
N LEU A 188 -1.68 -8.27 1.39
CA LEU A 188 -0.86 -9.38 1.86
C LEU A 188 -0.80 -10.45 0.77
N PHE A 189 0.40 -11.01 0.59
CA PHE A 189 0.67 -12.13 -0.29
C PHE A 189 1.38 -13.22 0.49
N GLU A 190 0.92 -14.45 0.34
CA GLU A 190 1.48 -15.65 0.95
C GLU A 190 2.11 -16.54 -0.13
N LEU A 191 3.38 -16.87 0.06
CA LEU A 191 4.13 -17.75 -0.83
C LEU A 191 4.47 -19.04 -0.09
N ALA A 192 4.20 -20.18 -0.72
CA ALA A 192 4.61 -21.47 -0.21
C ALA A 192 6.14 -21.66 -0.35
N CYS A 193 6.79 -22.11 0.72
CA CYS A 193 8.22 -22.39 0.78
C CYS A 193 8.52 -23.89 0.63
#